data_AF-A0A2V8QP35-F1
#
_entry.id   AF-A0A2V8QP35-F1
#
_cell.length_a   1.000
_cell.length_b   1.000
_cell.length_c   1.000
_cell.angle_alpha   90.00
_cell.angle_beta   90.00
_cell.angle_gamma   90.00
#
_symmetry.space_group_name_H-M   'P 1'
#
loop_
_entity.id
_entity.type
_entity.pdbx_description
1 polymer ?
#
loop_
_entity_poly.entity_id
_entity_poly.type
_entity_poly.pdbx_seq_one_letter_code
_entity_poly.pdbx_strand_id
1 'polypeptide(L)'
;MRPVETGQPDTLYERAEHAARFIRSRVPAAEDARVALVLGSGLGAFADALEDAHPLAYAEIPGFARPTVEGHAGRLVLGKVEGVGVAAMQGRFHFYEGYTLEEVTFPVRALGLLGAGSLVLTNAAGGLNNSFEQGALVVISDHLNLLGANPLLGTNDPRFG
;
A
#
# COMPACT_ATOMS: atom_id res chain seq x y z
N MET A 1 30.22 -21.88 -23.59
CA MET A 1 29.95 -20.59 -22.93
C MET A 1 28.47 -20.31 -23.10
N ARG A 2 27.64 -20.54 -22.07
CA ARG A 2 26.21 -20.23 -22.15
C ARG A 2 26.05 -18.70 -22.08
N PRO A 3 25.18 -18.07 -22.87
CA PRO A 3 24.93 -16.64 -22.75
C PRO A 3 24.45 -16.36 -21.32
N VAL A 4 25.05 -15.37 -20.68
CA VAL A 4 24.49 -14.78 -19.46
C VAL A 4 23.31 -13.95 -19.94
N GLU A 5 22.08 -14.37 -19.61
CA GLU A 5 20.90 -13.53 -19.75
C GLU A 5 21.09 -12.31 -18.86
N THR A 6 21.49 -11.19 -19.46
CA THR A 6 21.44 -9.88 -18.82
C THR A 6 19.99 -9.43 -18.86
N GLY A 7 19.17 -9.93 -17.93
CA GLY A 7 17.81 -9.44 -17.75
C GLY A 7 17.87 -7.94 -17.46
N GLN A 8 17.22 -7.13 -18.29
CA GLN A 8 16.91 -5.75 -17.92
C GLN A 8 16.24 -5.75 -16.55
N PRO A 9 16.47 -4.73 -15.70
CA PRO A 9 15.65 -4.60 -14.50
C PRO A 9 14.18 -4.52 -14.93
N ASP A 10 13.36 -5.42 -14.39
CA ASP A 10 11.91 -5.41 -14.57
C ASP A 10 11.38 -3.99 -14.33
N THR A 11 10.59 -3.47 -15.26
CA THR A 11 9.95 -2.15 -15.14
C THR A 11 9.11 -2.08 -13.86
N LEU A 12 8.82 -0.86 -13.38
CA LEU A 12 7.93 -0.67 -12.21
C LEU A 12 6.60 -1.41 -12.39
N TYR A 13 6.05 -1.41 -13.61
CA TYR A 13 4.85 -2.17 -13.95
C TYR A 13 5.04 -3.68 -13.78
N GLU A 14 6.10 -4.27 -14.36
CA GLU A 14 6.36 -5.71 -14.26
C GLU A 14 6.60 -6.15 -12.82
N ARG A 15 7.30 -5.34 -12.03
CA ARG A 15 7.48 -5.58 -10.59
C ARG A 15 6.16 -5.54 -9.82
N ALA A 16 5.32 -4.53 -10.07
CA ALA A 16 4.02 -4.40 -9.41
C ALA A 16 3.06 -5.53 -9.83
N GLU A 17 3.08 -5.91 -11.11
CA GLU A 17 2.29 -7.02 -11.65
C GLU A 17 2.74 -8.36 -11.05
N HIS A 18 4.04 -8.57 -10.90
CA HIS A 18 4.59 -9.73 -10.22
C HIS A 18 4.13 -9.78 -8.75
N ALA A 19 4.18 -8.66 -8.03
CA ALA A 19 3.68 -8.57 -6.66
C ALA A 19 2.18 -8.91 -6.58
N ALA A 20 1.36 -8.37 -7.48
CA ALA A 20 -0.07 -8.65 -7.55
C ALA A 20 -0.36 -10.15 -7.82
N ARG A 21 0.35 -10.77 -8.78
CA ARG A 21 0.26 -12.21 -9.05
C ARG A 21 0.67 -13.05 -7.84
N PHE A 22 1.74 -12.65 -7.15
CA PHE A 22 2.19 -13.34 -5.94
C PHE A 22 1.14 -13.27 -4.83
N ILE A 23 0.55 -12.10 -4.58
CA ILE A 23 -0.51 -11.95 -3.58
C ILE A 23 -1.70 -12.87 -3.92
N ARG A 24 -2.13 -12.88 -5.19
CA ARG A 24 -3.23 -13.73 -5.66
C ARG A 24 -2.95 -15.23 -5.51
N SER A 25 -1.71 -15.66 -5.77
CA SER A 25 -1.34 -17.08 -5.62
C SER A 25 -1.25 -17.54 -4.16
N ARG A 26 -0.99 -16.61 -3.23
CA ARG A 26 -0.95 -16.90 -1.79
C ARG A 26 -2.31 -16.85 -1.13
N VAL A 27 -3.17 -15.93 -1.58
CA VAL A 27 -4.48 -15.67 -0.96
C VAL A 27 -5.54 -15.59 -2.06
N PRO A 28 -6.30 -16.68 -2.32
CA PRO A 28 -7.35 -16.68 -3.35
C PRO A 28 -8.40 -15.58 -3.15
N ALA A 29 -8.71 -15.22 -1.90
CA ALA A 29 -9.63 -14.11 -1.56
C ALA A 29 -9.18 -12.75 -2.11
N ALA A 30 -7.92 -12.62 -2.56
CA ALA A 30 -7.43 -11.41 -3.20
C ALA A 30 -8.16 -11.04 -4.50
N GLU A 31 -8.79 -12.01 -5.17
CA GLU A 31 -9.59 -11.76 -6.38
C GLU A 31 -10.84 -10.92 -6.09
N ASP A 32 -11.32 -10.92 -4.85
CA ASP A 32 -12.46 -10.13 -4.41
C ASP A 32 -12.08 -8.74 -3.87
N ALA A 33 -10.79 -8.41 -3.78
CA ALA A 33 -10.34 -7.12 -3.27
C ALA A 33 -10.79 -5.99 -4.21
N ARG A 34 -11.73 -5.16 -3.75
CA ARG A 34 -12.23 -3.97 -4.46
C ARG A 34 -11.68 -2.68 -3.87
N VAL A 35 -11.38 -2.69 -2.57
CA VAL A 35 -10.87 -1.53 -1.84
C VAL A 35 -9.49 -1.84 -1.27
N ALA A 36 -8.51 -0.99 -1.58
CA ALA A 36 -7.25 -0.94 -0.89
C ALA A 36 -7.36 0.03 0.28
N LEU A 37 -6.94 -0.38 1.47
CA LEU A 37 -6.99 0.44 2.68
C LEU A 37 -5.59 0.58 3.27
N VAL A 38 -5.09 1.81 3.44
CA VAL A 38 -3.80 2.06 4.10
C VAL A 38 -4.04 2.53 5.52
N LEU A 39 -3.71 1.66 6.48
CA LEU A 39 -3.89 1.93 7.90
C LEU A 39 -2.69 2.69 8.45
N GLY A 40 -2.98 3.90 8.94
CA GLY A 40 -2.01 4.75 9.62
C GLY A 40 -1.73 4.35 11.05
N SER A 41 -0.86 5.13 11.69
CA SER A 41 -0.50 4.96 13.11
C SER A 41 -1.74 4.90 14.00
N GLY A 42 -1.81 3.89 14.87
CA GLY A 42 -2.93 3.68 15.80
C GLY A 42 -4.18 3.01 15.21
N LEU A 43 -4.26 2.84 13.89
CA LEU A 43 -5.43 2.24 13.22
C LEU A 43 -5.21 0.79 12.78
N GLY A 44 -4.07 0.21 13.14
CA GLY A 44 -3.71 -1.15 12.73
C GLY A 44 -4.73 -2.20 13.14
N ALA A 45 -5.33 -2.08 14.34
CA ALA A 45 -6.28 -3.07 14.88
C ALA A 45 -7.52 -3.29 13.98
N PHE A 46 -7.83 -2.38 13.07
CA PHE A 46 -8.91 -2.57 12.10
C PHE A 46 -8.68 -3.77 11.20
N ALA A 47 -7.43 -4.03 10.77
CA ALA A 47 -7.12 -5.17 9.91
C ALA A 47 -7.39 -6.52 10.59
N ASP A 48 -7.27 -6.58 11.91
CA ASP A 48 -7.55 -7.78 12.71
C ASP A 48 -9.06 -8.08 12.83
N ALA A 49 -9.91 -7.09 12.56
CA ALA A 49 -11.36 -7.21 12.63
C ALA A 49 -12.02 -7.59 11.28
N LEU A 50 -11.23 -7.76 10.22
CA LEU A 50 -11.75 -8.18 8.91
C LEU A 50 -12.34 -9.60 9.00
N GLU A 51 -13.48 -9.80 8.33
CA GLU A 51 -14.04 -11.13 8.09
C GLU A 51 -13.13 -11.91 7.13
N ASP A 52 -12.99 -13.22 7.33
CA ASP A 52 -12.13 -14.09 6.52
C ASP A 52 -10.71 -13.49 6.33
N ALA A 53 -10.09 -13.01 7.40
CA ALA A 53 -8.80 -12.33 7.35
C ALA A 53 -7.63 -13.27 7.00
N HIS A 54 -6.90 -12.93 5.95
CA HIS A 54 -5.70 -13.61 5.48
C HIS A 54 -4.51 -12.65 5.55
N PRO A 55 -3.72 -12.69 6.64
CA PRO A 55 -2.51 -11.86 6.76
C PRO A 55 -1.36 -12.43 5.91
N LEU A 56 -0.65 -11.54 5.21
CA LEU A 56 0.55 -11.82 4.43
C LEU A 56 1.64 -10.81 4.78
N ALA A 57 2.81 -11.27 5.25
CA ALA A 57 3.86 -10.35 5.65
C ALA A 57 4.44 -9.59 4.45
N TYR A 58 4.73 -8.29 4.60
CA TYR A 58 5.35 -7.49 3.53
C TYR A 58 6.67 -8.07 3.06
N ALA A 59 7.44 -8.68 3.97
CA ALA A 59 8.71 -9.33 3.65
C ALA A 59 8.58 -10.52 2.69
N GLU A 60 7.38 -11.09 2.54
CA GLU A 60 7.12 -12.18 1.60
C GLU A 60 6.70 -11.65 0.22
N ILE A 61 6.21 -10.41 0.14
CA ILE A 61 5.66 -9.84 -1.10
C ILE A 61 6.81 -9.22 -1.92
N PRO A 62 7.06 -9.70 -3.16
CA PRO A 62 8.10 -9.13 -4.01
C PRO A 62 7.94 -7.61 -4.20
N GLY A 63 9.03 -6.87 -4.00
CA GLY A 63 9.08 -5.42 -4.21
C GLY A 63 8.52 -4.57 -3.06
N PHE A 64 7.87 -5.14 -2.04
CA PHE A 64 7.48 -4.39 -0.85
C PHE A 64 8.72 -4.06 -0.01
N ALA A 65 8.78 -2.82 0.48
CA ALA A 65 9.78 -2.44 1.47
C ALA A 65 9.51 -3.16 2.81
N ARG A 66 10.51 -3.17 3.70
CA ARG A 66 10.38 -3.73 5.05
C ARG A 66 10.10 -2.58 6.03
N PRO A 67 9.01 -2.56 6.82
CA PRO A 67 8.79 -1.46 7.76
C PRO A 67 9.90 -1.41 8.81
N THR A 68 10.34 -0.21 9.17
CA THR A 68 11.34 0.00 10.24
C THR A 68 10.78 0.70 11.47
N VAL A 69 9.57 1.26 11.38
CA VAL A 69 8.90 2.01 12.45
C VAL A 69 8.13 1.10 13.40
N GLU A 70 8.28 1.34 14.70
CA GLU A 70 7.57 0.65 15.78
C GLU A 70 6.03 0.83 15.67
N GLY A 71 5.27 -0.24 15.87
CA GLY A 71 3.80 -0.26 15.73
C GLY A 71 3.29 -0.60 14.31
N HIS A 72 4.17 -0.76 13.33
CA HIS A 72 3.82 -1.27 12.00
C HIS A 72 4.03 -2.79 11.96
N ALA A 73 2.95 -3.56 12.15
CA ALA A 73 2.98 -5.02 12.07
C ALA A 73 3.55 -5.54 10.72
N GLY A 74 3.46 -4.72 9.66
CA GLY A 74 4.18 -4.98 8.42
C GLY A 74 3.57 -6.08 7.59
N ARG A 75 2.24 -6.11 7.51
CA ARG A 75 1.50 -7.13 6.78
C ARG A 75 0.34 -6.54 6.00
N LEU A 76 0.07 -7.16 4.86
CA LEU A 76 -1.13 -6.96 4.06
C LEU A 76 -2.17 -7.95 4.57
N VAL A 77 -3.34 -7.49 4.95
CA VAL A 77 -4.45 -8.36 5.38
C VAL A 77 -5.55 -8.29 4.36
N LEU A 78 -5.90 -9.43 3.79
CA LEU A 78 -6.98 -9.55 2.81
C LEU A 78 -8.18 -10.18 3.49
N GLY A 79 -9.34 -9.56 3.38
CA GLY A 79 -10.56 -10.05 4.02
C GLY A 79 -11.77 -9.28 3.53
N LYS A 80 -12.83 -9.26 4.35
CA LYS A 80 -14.09 -8.60 4.03
C LYS A 80 -14.56 -7.69 5.16
N VAL A 81 -15.33 -6.68 4.78
CA VAL A 81 -16.11 -5.83 5.69
C VAL A 81 -17.50 -5.69 5.09
N GLU A 82 -18.53 -6.17 5.79
CA GLU A 82 -19.92 -6.12 5.30
C GLU A 82 -20.06 -6.69 3.87
N GLY A 83 -19.33 -7.79 3.59
CA GLY A 83 -19.31 -8.45 2.28
C GLY A 83 -18.43 -7.79 1.21
N VAL A 84 -17.83 -6.63 1.46
CA VAL A 84 -16.91 -5.96 0.53
C VAL A 84 -15.49 -6.49 0.73
N GLY A 85 -14.84 -6.97 -0.33
CA GLY A 85 -13.45 -7.41 -0.28
C GLY A 85 -12.46 -6.25 -0.13
N VAL A 86 -11.61 -6.34 0.88
CA VAL A 86 -10.65 -5.31 1.29
C VAL A 86 -9.23 -5.89 1.34
N ALA A 87 -8.27 -5.15 0.79
CA ALA A 87 -6.85 -5.36 0.98
C ALA A 87 -6.30 -4.27 1.90
N ALA A 88 -6.16 -4.57 3.19
CA ALA A 88 -5.73 -3.64 4.22
C ALA A 88 -4.22 -3.74 4.49
N MET A 89 -3.50 -2.68 4.19
CA MET A 89 -2.12 -2.49 4.59
C MET A 89 -2.06 -2.12 6.07
N GLN A 90 -1.69 -3.07 6.93
CA GLN A 90 -1.51 -2.85 8.36
C GLN A 90 -0.12 -2.25 8.61
N GLY A 91 -0.06 -0.95 8.36
CA GLY A 91 1.14 -0.15 8.37
C GLY A 91 1.58 0.27 6.98
N ARG A 92 2.42 1.31 6.91
CA ARG A 92 2.90 1.93 5.67
C ARG A 92 4.37 2.30 5.79
N PHE A 93 4.96 2.60 4.65
CA PHE A 93 6.32 3.12 4.53
C PHE A 93 6.30 4.63 4.47
N HIS A 94 7.30 5.28 5.05
CA HIS A 94 7.42 6.72 5.06
C HIS A 94 8.69 7.17 4.37
N PHE A 95 8.60 8.32 3.71
CA PHE A 95 9.75 8.93 3.05
C PHE A 95 10.89 9.27 4.04
N TYR A 96 10.55 9.64 5.28
CA TYR A 96 11.55 9.93 6.31
C TYR A 96 12.33 8.70 6.79
N GLU A 97 11.86 7.48 6.51
CA GLU A 97 12.60 6.24 6.81
C GLU A 97 13.78 6.01 5.85
N GLY A 98 13.93 6.86 4.82
CA GLY A 98 14.96 6.74 3.79
C GLY A 98 14.52 6.00 2.53
N TYR A 99 13.25 5.54 2.46
CA TYR A 99 12.68 4.97 1.25
C TYR A 99 12.48 6.04 0.17
N THR A 100 12.66 5.64 -1.08
CA THR A 100 12.23 6.43 -2.23
C THR A 100 10.70 6.55 -2.28
N LEU A 101 10.17 7.58 -2.94
CA LEU A 101 8.71 7.70 -3.12
C LEU A 101 8.14 6.58 -4.01
N GLU A 102 8.95 5.98 -4.89
CA GLU A 102 8.57 4.77 -5.61
C GLU A 102 8.33 3.62 -4.63
N GLU A 103 9.27 3.34 -3.72
CA GLU A 103 9.11 2.29 -2.70
C GLU A 103 7.92 2.54 -1.77
N VAL A 104 7.70 3.80 -1.37
CA VAL A 104 6.56 4.19 -0.52
C VAL A 104 5.23 3.92 -1.21
N THR A 105 5.15 4.18 -2.53
CA THR A 105 3.90 4.08 -3.30
C THR A 105 3.75 2.76 -4.06
N PHE A 106 4.79 1.92 -4.10
CA PHE A 106 4.79 0.63 -4.77
C PHE A 106 3.60 -0.27 -4.39
N PRO A 107 3.20 -0.38 -3.10
CA PRO A 107 2.03 -1.16 -2.72
C PRO A 107 0.74 -0.69 -3.38
N VAL A 108 0.56 0.62 -3.58
CA VAL A 108 -0.63 1.16 -4.24
C VAL A 108 -0.70 0.70 -5.70
N ARG A 109 0.45 0.66 -6.40
CA ARG A 109 0.53 0.13 -7.77
C ARG A 109 0.20 -1.35 -7.82
N ALA A 110 0.78 -2.14 -6.93
CA ALA A 110 0.51 -3.58 -6.85
C ALA A 110 -0.97 -3.88 -6.53
N LEU A 111 -1.57 -3.15 -5.58
CA LEU A 111 -2.98 -3.32 -5.20
C LEU A 111 -3.95 -2.84 -6.30
N GLY A 112 -3.59 -1.80 -7.06
CA GLY A 112 -4.33 -1.43 -8.27
C GLY A 112 -4.35 -2.56 -9.31
N LEU A 113 -3.19 -3.15 -9.60
CA LEU A 113 -3.08 -4.29 -10.52
C LEU A 113 -3.70 -5.58 -9.96
N LEU A 114 -3.83 -5.70 -8.64
CA LEU A 114 -4.53 -6.81 -8.01
C LEU A 114 -6.03 -6.79 -8.33
N GLY A 115 -6.61 -5.58 -8.47
CA GLY A 115 -8.03 -5.36 -8.79
C GLY A 115 -8.72 -4.28 -7.94
N ALA A 116 -7.99 -3.61 -7.03
CA ALA A 116 -8.59 -2.56 -6.19
C ALA A 116 -8.90 -1.31 -7.03
N GLY A 117 -10.19 -0.99 -7.17
CA GLY A 117 -10.68 0.19 -7.88
C GLY A 117 -10.84 1.43 -7.00
N SER A 118 -10.66 1.29 -5.68
CA SER A 118 -10.74 2.39 -4.73
C SER A 118 -9.63 2.29 -3.68
N LEU A 119 -9.12 3.44 -3.26
CA LEU A 119 -8.08 3.56 -2.25
C LEU A 119 -8.58 4.43 -1.10
N VAL A 120 -8.54 3.89 0.11
CA VAL A 120 -8.82 4.63 1.34
C VAL A 120 -7.50 4.81 2.09
N LEU A 121 -7.15 6.07 2.36
CA LEU A 121 -5.93 6.43 3.08
C LEU A 121 -6.28 6.94 4.47
N THR A 122 -5.57 6.45 5.48
CA THR A 122 -5.73 6.93 6.86
C THR A 122 -4.40 7.39 7.44
N ASN A 123 -4.44 8.44 8.24
CA ASN A 123 -3.27 8.91 8.97
C ASN A 123 -3.62 9.54 10.31
N ALA A 124 -2.59 9.70 11.14
CA ALA A 124 -2.60 10.58 12.28
C ALA A 124 -1.91 11.89 11.87
N ALA A 125 -2.50 13.01 12.25
CA ALA A 125 -2.00 14.35 11.93
C ALA A 125 -2.27 15.32 13.09
N GLY A 126 -1.48 16.38 13.17
CA GLY A 126 -1.75 17.52 14.05
C GLY A 126 -2.81 18.44 13.43
N GLY A 127 -3.80 18.85 14.23
CA GLY A 127 -4.82 19.79 13.80
C GLY A 127 -4.32 21.24 13.86
N LEU A 128 -4.32 21.93 12.71
CA LEU A 128 -4.03 23.37 12.64
C LEU A 128 -5.29 24.24 12.75
N ASN A 129 -6.46 23.68 12.42
CA ASN A 129 -7.72 24.36 12.61
C ASN A 129 -8.08 24.34 14.11
N ASN A 130 -8.20 25.52 14.71
CA ASN A 130 -8.50 25.69 16.14
C ASN A 130 -9.87 25.13 16.55
N SER A 131 -10.75 24.76 15.60
CA SER A 131 -12.01 24.08 15.90
C SER A 131 -11.87 22.56 16.06
N PHE A 132 -10.69 21.99 15.77
CA PHE A 132 -10.47 20.56 15.94
C PHE A 132 -10.08 20.23 17.38
N GLU A 133 -10.62 19.11 17.86
CA GLU A 133 -10.27 18.53 19.16
C GLU A 133 -9.45 17.25 18.97
N GLN A 134 -8.73 16.85 20.02
CA GLN A 134 -7.99 15.60 20.00
C GLN A 134 -8.93 14.41 19.76
N GLY A 135 -8.56 13.54 18.82
CA GLY A 135 -9.36 12.37 18.44
C GLY A 135 -10.42 12.65 17.37
N ALA A 136 -10.53 13.88 16.87
CA ALA A 136 -11.42 14.20 15.76
C ALA A 136 -11.09 13.39 14.50
N LEU A 137 -12.12 12.88 13.83
CA LEU A 137 -12.02 12.33 12.48
C LEU A 137 -12.24 13.45 11.46
N VAL A 138 -11.29 13.61 10.55
CA VAL A 138 -11.30 14.66 9.53
C VAL A 138 -11.24 14.03 8.15
N VAL A 139 -12.20 14.37 7.30
CA VAL A 139 -12.18 13.99 5.89
C VAL A 139 -11.24 14.92 5.14
N ILE A 140 -10.25 14.33 4.46
CA ILE A 140 -9.33 15.08 3.60
C ILE A 140 -10.05 15.40 2.29
N SER A 141 -10.36 16.68 2.09
CA SER A 141 -10.95 17.16 0.83
C SER A 141 -9.91 17.61 -0.19
N ASP A 142 -8.72 18.02 0.27
CA ASP A 142 -7.60 18.47 -0.55
C ASP A 142 -6.27 18.35 0.21
N HIS A 143 -5.13 18.50 -0.47
CA HIS A 143 -3.81 18.45 0.16
C HIS A 143 -2.78 19.39 -0.49
N LEU A 144 -1.78 19.79 0.30
CA LEU A 144 -0.57 20.46 -0.18
C LEU A 144 0.61 19.51 -0.08
N ASN A 145 1.29 19.23 -1.18
CA ASN A 145 2.53 18.46 -1.16
C ASN A 145 3.74 19.39 -0.92
N LEU A 146 4.25 19.37 0.30
CA LEU A 146 5.44 20.14 0.72
C LEU A 146 6.70 19.26 0.86
N LEU A 147 6.68 18.02 0.33
CA LEU A 147 7.83 17.10 0.42
C LEU A 147 8.99 17.49 -0.51
N GLY A 148 8.77 18.40 -1.48
CA GLY A 148 9.76 18.75 -2.50
C GLY A 148 10.06 17.62 -3.49
N ALA A 149 9.27 16.55 -3.47
CA ALA A 149 9.43 15.36 -4.30
C ALA A 149 8.06 14.82 -4.74
N ASN A 150 8.04 14.04 -5.82
CA ASN A 150 6.83 13.48 -6.41
C ASN A 150 7.06 12.01 -6.83
N PRO A 151 6.16 11.06 -6.49
CA PRO A 151 6.31 9.66 -6.86
C PRO A 151 6.19 9.39 -8.38
N LEU A 152 5.74 10.37 -9.16
CA LEU A 152 5.58 10.29 -10.61
C LEU A 152 6.77 10.91 -11.37
N LEU A 153 7.82 11.32 -10.67
CA LEU A 153 9.03 11.82 -11.31
C LEU A 153 9.70 10.68 -12.11
N GLY A 154 9.97 10.93 -13.39
CA GLY A 154 10.61 9.96 -14.28
C GLY A 154 9.77 9.65 -15.52
N THR A 155 10.10 8.56 -16.21
CA THR A 155 9.37 8.13 -17.41
C THR A 155 8.01 7.55 -17.02
N ASN A 156 6.95 8.10 -17.60
CA ASN A 156 5.61 7.56 -17.42
C ASN A 156 5.44 6.22 -18.16
N ASP A 157 4.91 5.22 -17.46
CA ASP A 157 4.50 3.96 -18.08
C ASP A 157 2.98 4.01 -18.35
N PRO A 158 2.54 4.06 -19.62
CA PRO A 158 1.13 4.22 -19.97
C PRO A 158 0.25 3.04 -19.53
N ARG A 159 0.84 1.91 -19.12
CA ARG A 159 0.06 0.75 -18.61
C ARG A 159 -0.56 1.00 -17.24
N PHE A 160 -0.09 1.99 -16.49
CA PHE A 160 -0.70 2.37 -15.20
C PHE A 160 -1.95 3.26 -15.33
N GLY A 161 -2.30 3.69 -16.54
CA GLY A 161 -3.35 4.68 -16.81
C GLY A 161 -2.77 6.00 -17.28
#